data_AF-A0A7W1NWT3-F1
#
_entry.id   AF-A0A7W1NWT3-F1
#
_cell.length_a   1.000
_cell.length_b   1.000
_cell.length_c   1.000
_cell.angle_alpha   90.00
_cell.angle_beta   90.00
_cell.angle_gamma   90.00
#
_symmetry.space_group_name_H-M   'P 1'
#
loop_
_entity.id
_entity.type
_entity.pdbx_description
1 polymer ?
#
loop_
_entity_poly.entity_id
_entity_poly.type
_entity_poly.pdbx_seq_one_letter_code
_entity_poly.pdbx_strand_id
1 'polypeptide(L)' 'MNKQDALRLFDYNFWADRKLWDTVLALSEEQFKRPSDYSIGSVHQQVVHLMDAEAVWLARVKGAAPEIFHDAE' A
#
# COMPACT_ATOMS: atom_id res chain seq x y z
N MET A 1 -13.10 -19.60 -0.67
CA MET A 1 -12.88 -18.58 -1.71
C MET A 1 -12.76 -19.29 -3.05
N ASN A 2 -13.64 -19.00 -4.00
CA ASN A 2 -13.53 -19.49 -5.37
C ASN A 2 -12.72 -18.50 -6.24
N LYS A 3 -12.50 -18.83 -7.52
CA LYS A 3 -11.75 -17.95 -8.44
C LYS A 3 -12.39 -16.57 -8.62
N GLN A 4 -13.71 -16.47 -8.68
CA GLN A 4 -14.41 -15.20 -8.86
C GLN A 4 -14.29 -14.31 -7.62
N ASP A 5 -14.36 -14.90 -6.43
CA ASP A 5 -14.15 -14.18 -5.17
C ASP A 5 -12.75 -13.54 -5.13
N ALA A 6 -11.72 -14.29 -5.54
CA ALA A 6 -10.34 -13.81 -5.58
C ALA A 6 -10.17 -12.65 -6.58
N LEU A 7 -10.71 -12.80 -7.80
CA LEU A 7 -10.66 -11.74 -8.82
C LEU A 7 -11.36 -10.46 -8.35
N ARG A 8 -12.50 -10.59 -7.67
CA ARG A 8 -13.23 -9.45 -7.09
C ARG A 8 -12.40 -8.70 -6.04
N LEU A 9 -11.60 -9.41 -5.25
CA LEU A 9 -10.69 -8.78 -4.28
C LEU A 9 -9.55 -8.03 -4.98
N PHE A 10 -8.99 -8.55 -6.07
CA PHE A 10 -8.01 -7.82 -6.87
C PHE A 10 -8.60 -6.56 -7.52
N ASP A 11 -9.80 -6.67 -8.12
CA ASP A 11 -10.50 -5.51 -8.69
C ASP A 11 -10.79 -4.44 -7.63
N TYR A 12 -11.16 -4.87 -6.42
CA TYR A 12 -11.34 -3.98 -5.29
C TYR A 12 -10.04 -3.28 -4.88
N ASN A 13 -8.91 -4.01 -4.81
CA ASN A 13 -7.61 -3.41 -4.49
C ASN A 13 -7.27 -2.30 -5.48
N PHE A 14 -7.33 -2.59 -6.79
CA PHE A 14 -7.04 -1.58 -7.83
C PHE A 14 -7.98 -0.36 -7.77
N TRP A 15 -9.24 -0.55 -7.40
CA TRP A 15 -10.17 0.56 -7.18
C TRP A 15 -9.79 1.40 -5.95
N ALA A 16 -9.44 0.73 -4.85
CA ALA A 16 -9.07 1.38 -3.60
C ALA A 16 -7.75 2.16 -3.75
N ASP A 17 -6.76 1.58 -4.43
CA ASP A 17 -5.45 2.20 -4.65
C ASP A 17 -5.61 3.51 -5.43
N ARG A 18 -6.40 3.51 -6.50
CA ARG A 18 -6.66 4.73 -7.30
C ARG A 18 -7.24 5.84 -6.44
N LYS A 19 -8.23 5.53 -5.59
CA LYS A 19 -8.84 6.52 -4.69
C LYS A 19 -7.87 7.02 -3.62
N LEU A 20 -7.04 6.11 -3.10
CA LEU A 20 -6.00 6.48 -2.14
C LEU A 20 -5.00 7.44 -2.79
N TRP A 21 -4.50 7.11 -3.98
CA TRP A 21 -3.55 7.95 -4.70
C TRP A 21 -4.11 9.33 -5.06
N ASP A 22 -5.38 9.43 -5.45
CA ASP A 22 -6.05 10.72 -5.66
C ASP A 22 -6.00 11.60 -4.40
N THR A 23 -6.08 10.99 -3.22
CA THR A 23 -6.02 11.70 -1.93
C THR A 23 -4.58 12.03 -1.53
N VAL A 24 -3.65 11.10 -1.69
CA VAL A 24 -2.23 11.26 -1.34
C VAL A 24 -1.58 12.35 -2.20
N LEU A 25 -1.87 12.37 -3.50
CA LEU A 25 -1.31 13.35 -4.45
C LEU A 25 -1.82 14.78 -4.21
N ALA A 26 -2.91 14.95 -3.46
CA ALA A 26 -3.42 16.26 -3.08
C ALA A 26 -2.70 16.87 -1.86
N LEU A 27 -1.88 16.09 -1.15
CA LEU A 27 -1.14 16.56 0.02
C LEU A 27 0.10 17.37 -0.38
N SER A 28 0.39 18.42 0.38
CA SER A 28 1.73 19.01 0.32
C SER A 28 2.76 18.07 0.93
N GLU A 29 4.05 18.26 0.59
CA GLU A 29 5.14 17.47 1.17
C GLU A 29 5.13 17.52 2.71
N GLU A 30 4.89 18.71 3.29
CA GLU A 30 4.77 18.92 4.73
C GLU A 30 3.59 18.16 5.36
N GLN A 31 2.47 18.02 4.65
CA GLN A 31 1.34 17.23 5.12
C GLN A 31 1.63 15.73 5.01
N PHE A 32 2.27 15.31 3.91
CA PHE A 32 2.61 13.93 3.63
C PHE A 32 3.62 13.36 4.63
N LYS A 33 4.63 14.15 5.01
CA LYS A 33 5.69 13.76 5.95
C LYS A 33 5.38 14.11 7.41
N ARG A 34 4.22 14.72 7.71
CA ARG A 34 3.88 15.15 9.07
C ARG A 34 3.87 13.96 10.04
N PRO A 35 4.59 14.04 11.18
CA PRO A 35 4.50 13.03 12.23
C PRO A 35 3.08 12.92 12.79
N SER A 36 2.69 11.70 13.16
CA SER A 36 1.42 11.39 13.81
C SER A 36 1.65 10.30 14.85
N ASP A 37 0.90 10.32 15.95
CA ASP A 37 0.95 9.25 16.97
C ASP A 37 0.16 8.00 16.54
N TYR A 38 -0.37 7.99 15.32
CA TYR A 38 -1.12 6.86 14.78
C TYR A 38 -0.19 5.80 14.18
N SER A 39 -0.30 4.58 14.68
CA SER A 39 0.34 3.37 14.12
C SER A 39 1.85 3.56 13.87
N ILE A 40 2.29 3.60 12.60
CA ILE A 40 3.69 3.71 12.18
C ILE A 40 4.12 5.13 11.82
N GLY A 41 3.31 6.14 12.14
CA GLY A 41 3.67 7.54 12.03
C GLY A 41 2.97 8.27 10.89
N SER A 42 3.77 8.86 10.00
CA SER A 42 3.31 9.77 8.94
C SER A 42 2.49 9.09 7.84
N VAL A 43 1.79 9.88 7.02
CA VAL A 43 1.13 9.37 5.81
C VAL A 43 2.15 8.74 4.86
N HIS A 44 3.34 9.33 4.75
CA HIS A 44 4.46 8.77 4.01
C HIS A 44 4.79 7.34 4.44
N GLN A 45 5.03 7.12 5.74
CA GLN A 45 5.36 5.80 6.28
C GLN A 45 4.23 4.80 6.05
N GLN A 46 2.97 5.24 6.14
CA GLN A 46 1.81 4.39 5.85
C GLN A 46 1.70 4.00 4.37
N VAL A 47 1.98 4.91 3.44
CA VAL A 47 1.98 4.63 2.00
C VAL A 47 3.12 3.68 1.61
N VAL A 48 4.32 3.90 2.15
CA VAL A 48 5.45 2.97 1.95
C VAL A 48 5.08 1.57 2.44
N HIS A 49 4.56 1.47 3.67
CA HIS A 49 4.13 0.19 4.23
C HIS A 49 3.06 -0.51 3.39
N LEU A 50 2.10 0.25 2.82
CA LEU A 50 1.11 -0.31 1.91
C LEU A 50 1.75 -0.88 0.64
N MET A 51 2.68 -0.15 0.02
CA MET A 51 3.39 -0.61 -1.17
C MET A 51 4.21 -1.88 -0.89
N ASP A 52 4.87 -1.96 0.28
CA ASP A 52 5.58 -3.16 0.73
C ASP A 52 4.62 -4.35 0.86
N ALA A 53 3.48 -4.14 1.52
CA ALA A 53 2.49 -5.19 1.72
C ALA A 53 1.97 -5.74 0.38
N GLU A 54 1.69 -4.86 -0.59
CA GLU A 54 1.27 -5.28 -1.93
C GLU A 54 2.33 -6.09 -2.65
N ALA A 55 3.60 -5.64 -2.61
CA ALA A 55 4.71 -6.36 -3.23
C ALA A 55 4.88 -7.76 -2.62
N VAL A 56 4.84 -7.87 -1.29
CA VAL A 56 4.92 -9.14 -0.55
C VAL A 56 3.80 -10.09 -0.95
N TRP A 57 2.55 -9.61 -0.98
CA TRP A 57 1.41 -10.46 -1.32
C TRP A 57 1.41 -10.87 -2.79
N LEU A 58 1.78 -9.96 -3.70
CA LEU A 58 1.91 -10.27 -5.12
C LEU A 58 2.99 -11.33 -5.37
N ALA A 59 4.14 -11.21 -4.70
CA ALA A 59 5.22 -12.21 -4.78
C ALA A 59 4.73 -13.60 -4.34
N ARG A 60 4.02 -13.67 -3.20
CA ARG A 60 3.44 -14.93 -2.68
C ARG A 60 2.44 -15.55 -3.66
N VAL A 61 1.56 -14.73 -4.25
CA VAL A 61 0.59 -15.20 -5.27
C VAL A 61 1.30 -15.74 -6.51
N LYS A 62 2.44 -15.17 -6.89
CA LYS A 62 3.29 -15.64 -7.99
C LYS A 62 4.17 -16.85 -7.63
N GLY A 63 4.18 -17.28 -6.37
CA GLY A 63 5.09 -18.33 -5.89
C GLY A 63 6.56 -17.88 -5.82
N ALA A 64 6.80 -16.56 -5.76
CA ALA A 64 8.13 -15.97 -5.61
C ALA A 64 8.44 -15.64 -4.14
N ALA A 65 9.73 -15.49 -3.82
CA ALA A 65 10.14 -14.95 -2.53
C ALA A 65 9.74 -13.46 -2.44
N PRO A 66 9.20 -13.01 -1.30
CA PRO A 66 8.88 -11.59 -1.12
C PRO A 66 10.14 -10.74 -1.02
N GLU A 67 10.10 -9.58 -1.65
CA GLU A 67 11.07 -8.50 -1.47
C GLU A 67 10.42 -7.45 -0.57
N ILE A 68 11.12 -7.05 0.49
CA ILE A 68 10.70 -5.95 1.37
C ILE A 68 11.56 -4.77 0.99
N PHE A 69 10.94 -3.63 0.71
CA PHE A 69 11.70 -2.40 0.54
C PHE A 69 12.26 -2.02 1.92
N HIS A 70 13.52 -2.35 2.16
CA HIS A 70 14.22 -1.77 3.30
C HIS A 70 14.56 -0.31 2.96
N ASP A 71 14.33 0.56 3.96
CA ASP A 71 14.68 1.98 4.00
C ASP A 71 13.64 2.96 3.43
N ALA A 72 12.67 3.31 4.27
CA ALA A 72 12.08 4.64 4.27
C ALA A 72 12.34 5.29 5.63
N GLU A 73 13.55 5.81 5.82
CA GLU A 73 13.78 6.86 6.81
C GLU A 73 12.94 8.10 6.48
#